data_AF-K0VQR5-F1
#
_entry.id   AF-K0VQR5-F1
#
_cell.length_a   1.000
_cell.length_b   1.000
_cell.length_c   1.000
_cell.angle_alpha   90.00
_cell.angle_beta   90.00
_cell.angle_gamma   90.00
#
_symmetry.space_group_name_H-M   'P 1'
#
loop_
_entity.id
_entity.type
_entity.pdbx_description
1 polymer ?
#
loop_
_entity_poly.entity_id
_entity_poly.type
_entity_poly.pdbx_seq_one_letter_code
_entity_poly.pdbx_strand_id
1 'polypeptide(L)' 'MKLGGWPSWIQGENWPTDGEFCLQIDSTDKGRFYVGDAGSVYLFQTPGGWAIRSDFY' A
#
# COMPACT_ATOMS: atom_id res chain seq x y z
N MET A 1 4.98 7.73 3.08
CA MET A 1 4.65 6.74 4.12
C MET A 1 3.44 7.21 4.90
N LYS A 2 2.48 6.32 5.17
CA LYS A 2 1.29 6.56 6.01
C LYS A 2 1.04 5.38 6.95
N LEU A 3 0.58 5.66 8.17
CA LEU A 3 0.12 4.66 9.16
C LEU A 3 -1.38 4.89 9.43
N GLY A 4 -2.21 3.90 9.15
CA GLY A 4 -3.68 3.98 9.24
C GLY A 4 -4.30 5.02 8.31
N GLY A 5 -5.62 5.21 8.45
CA GLY A 5 -6.40 6.13 7.59
C GLY A 5 -6.80 5.47 6.28
N TRP A 6 -6.59 6.18 5.16
CA TRP A 6 -6.96 5.69 3.82
C TRP A 6 -5.73 5.54 2.92
N PRO A 7 -5.59 4.43 2.17
CA PRO A 7 -4.58 4.26 1.15
C PRO A 7 -4.78 5.28 0.02
N SER A 8 -3.69 5.64 -0.65
CA SER A 8 -3.72 6.45 -1.87
C SER A 8 -3.26 5.56 -3.01
N TRP A 9 -4.23 5.06 -3.78
CA TRP A 9 -3.99 4.21 -4.95
C TRP A 9 -3.54 5.04 -6.15
N ILE A 10 -2.62 4.48 -6.93
CA ILE A 10 -2.12 4.99 -8.21
C ILE A 10 -3.06 4.53 -9.33
N GLN A 11 -3.40 3.24 -9.38
CA GLN A 11 -4.19 2.63 -10.45
C GLN A 11 -5.40 1.84 -9.90
N GLY A 12 -6.50 2.55 -9.64
CA GLY A 12 -7.75 1.94 -9.19
C GLY A 12 -7.66 1.33 -7.78
N GLU A 13 -8.82 1.09 -7.18
CA GLU A 13 -8.88 0.54 -5.83
C GLU A 13 -8.91 -0.99 -5.88
N ASN A 14 -7.87 -1.64 -5.33
CA ASN A 14 -7.84 -3.10 -5.14
C ASN A 14 -7.71 -3.44 -3.65
N TRP A 15 -8.59 -2.85 -2.87
CA TRP A 15 -8.66 -3.05 -1.43
C TRP A 15 -9.26 -4.44 -1.11
N PRO A 16 -8.62 -5.27 -0.26
CA PRO A 16 -9.25 -6.47 0.28
C PRO A 16 -10.61 -6.16 0.96
N THR A 17 -11.70 -6.80 0.56
CA THR A 17 -13.06 -6.46 1.03
C THR A 17 -13.26 -6.52 2.55
N ASP A 18 -12.44 -7.31 3.25
CA ASP A 18 -12.44 -7.52 4.70
C ASP A 18 -11.16 -6.97 5.38
N GLY A 19 -10.37 -6.18 4.65
CA GLY A 19 -9.10 -5.67 5.13
C GLY A 19 -9.20 -4.29 5.78
N GLU A 20 -8.55 -4.09 6.91
CA GLU A 20 -8.27 -2.79 7.49
C GLU A 20 -6.91 -2.28 7.01
N PHE A 21 -6.85 -1.04 6.53
CA PHE A 21 -5.60 -0.44 6.08
C PHE A 21 -4.70 -0.06 7.26
N CYS A 22 -3.45 -0.53 7.23
CA CYS A 22 -2.50 -0.32 8.33
C CYS A 22 -1.31 0.55 7.93
N LEU A 23 -0.74 0.33 6.74
CA LEU A 23 0.51 0.99 6.34
C LEU A 23 0.58 1.15 4.82
N GLN A 24 1.08 2.29 4.37
CA GLN A 24 1.51 2.51 2.99
C GLN A 24 2.97 3.00 2.97
N ILE A 25 3.77 2.40 2.11
CA ILE A 25 5.14 2.80 1.80
C ILE A 25 5.19 3.20 0.34
N ASP A 26 5.60 4.44 0.10
CA ASP A 26 5.70 5.01 -1.24
C ASP A 26 7.14 4.92 -1.74
N SER A 27 7.32 4.71 -3.04
CA SER A 27 8.61 4.93 -3.68
C SER A 27 9.01 6.41 -3.53
N THR A 28 10.16 6.68 -2.92
CA THR A 28 10.65 8.05 -2.74
C THR A 28 12.17 8.13 -2.85
N ASP A 29 12.66 9.19 -3.49
CA ASP A 29 14.11 9.44 -3.61
C ASP A 29 14.76 9.64 -2.24
N LYS A 30 14.08 10.34 -1.34
CA LYS A 30 14.57 10.62 0.02
C LYS A 30 14.70 9.33 0.84
N GLY A 31 13.72 8.44 0.72
CA GLY A 31 13.75 7.13 1.37
C GLY A 31 14.68 6.12 0.70
N ARG A 32 15.15 6.42 -0.52
CA ARG A 32 15.94 5.52 -1.38
C ARG A 32 15.29 4.15 -1.52
N PHE A 33 13.97 4.16 -1.63
CA PHE A 33 13.15 2.97 -1.75
C PHE A 33 12.30 3.11 -3.00
N TYR A 34 12.31 2.07 -3.83
CA TYR A 34 11.61 2.04 -5.11
C TYR A 34 10.99 0.67 -5.31
N VAL A 35 9.74 0.64 -5.74
CA VAL A 35 9.01 -0.57 -6.09
C VAL A 35 8.31 -0.30 -7.41
N GLY A 36 8.59 -1.14 -8.42
CA GLY A 36 8.10 -0.96 -9.79
C GLY A 36 8.46 0.41 -10.39
N ASP A 37 7.56 0.95 -11.21
CA ASP A 37 7.66 2.31 -11.76
C ASP A 37 6.98 3.30 -10.82
N ALA A 38 7.77 3.85 -9.89
CA ALA A 38 7.34 4.82 -8.88
C ALA A 38 6.07 4.42 -8.09
N GLY A 39 5.97 3.14 -7.70
CA GLY A 39 4.78 2.59 -7.06
C GLY A 39 4.71 2.68 -5.54
N SER A 40 3.65 2.09 -5.01
CA SER A 40 3.38 2.01 -3.57
C SER A 40 3.16 0.57 -3.11
N VAL A 41 3.46 0.30 -1.84
CA VAL A 41 3.17 -0.95 -1.14
C VAL A 41 2.22 -0.67 0.01
N TYR A 42 1.21 -1.51 0.16
CA TYR A 42 0.15 -1.40 1.15
C TYR A 42 0.09 -2.66 2.00
N LEU A 43 -0.12 -2.48 3.30
CA LEU A 43 -0.34 -3.56 4.26
C LEU A 43 -1.74 -3.41 4.86
N PHE A 44 -2.48 -4.52 4.83
CA PHE A 44 -3.81 -4.64 5.41
C PHE A 44 -3.84 -5.76 6.45
N GLN A 45 -4.59 -5.54 7.53
CA GLN A 45 -4.98 -6.59 8.46
C GLN A 45 -6.32 -7.16 8.01
N THR A 46 -6.44 -8.47 7.95
CA THR A 46 -7.70 -9.20 7.67
C THR A 46 -7.97 -10.18 8.80
N PRO A 47 -9.20 -10.70 8.95
CA PRO A 47 -9.48 -11.79 9.91
C PRO A 47 -8.60 -13.03 9.71
N GLY A 48 -8.15 -13.29 8.48
CA GLY A 48 -7.28 -14.42 8.13
C GLY A 48 -5.77 -14.17 8.32
N GLY A 49 -5.37 -12.94 8.67
CA GLY A 49 -3.96 -12.56 8.80
C GLY A 49 -3.63 -11.29 8.02
N TRP A 50 -2.40 -11.20 7.51
CA TRP A 50 -1.92 -10.01 6.82
C TRP A 50 -2.02 -10.15 5.30
N ALA A 51 -2.46 -9.09 4.63
CA ALA A 51 -2.47 -8.98 3.19
C ALA A 51 -1.57 -7.82 2.72
N ILE A 52 -0.69 -8.11 1.77
CA ILE A 52 0.18 -7.11 1.13
C ILE A 52 -0.33 -6.89 -0.30
N ARG A 53 -0.44 -5.62 -0.69
CA ARG A 53 -0.73 -5.20 -2.07
C ARG A 53 0.30 -4.19 -2.54
N SER A 54 0.40 -4.03 -3.85
CA SER A 54 1.25 -3.02 -4.47
C SER A 54 0.65 -2.56 -5.78
N ASP A 55 0.85 -1.31 -6.13
CA ASP A 55 0.47 -0.73 -7.41
C ASP A 55 1.57 0.21 -7.94
N PHE A 56 1.53 0.49 -9.24
CA PHE A 56 2.60 1.16 -9.99
C PHE A 56 1.98 2.04 -11.09
N TYR A 57 2.73 3.00 -11.62
CA TYR A 57 2.30 3.81 -12.77
C TYR A 57 2.17 3.01 -14.07
#